data_AF-A0A1Y1LLW9-F1
#
_entry.id   AF-A0A1Y1LLW9-F1
#
_cell.length_a   1.000
_cell.length_b   1.000
_cell.length_c   1.000
_cell.angle_alpha   90.00
_cell.angle_beta   90.00
_cell.angle_gamma   90.00
#
_symmetry.space_group_name_H-M   'P 1'
#
loop_
_entity.id
_entity.type
_entity.pdbx_description
1 polymer ?
#
loop_
_entity_poly.entity_id
_entity_poly.type
_entity_poly.pdbx_seq_one_letter_code
_entity_poly.pdbx_strand_id
1 'polypeptide(L)'
;KHEPVVSEPAPKAIIEEIDSSDDEGDHLPAAAKFTDDEDSDDDPTLVQRNKPKPPVYVRDLIMFLRDSESYDKQKLGVQTAPALIRRKANYGTEVSSHAEELARLLVG
;
A
#
# COMPACT_ATOMS: atom_id res chain seq x y z
N LYS A 1 51.10 1.01 -31.62
CA LYS A 1 49.85 0.92 -30.83
C LYS A 1 49.82 -0.46 -30.18
N HIS A 2 50.09 -0.54 -28.88
CA HIS A 2 49.53 -1.53 -27.95
C HIS A 2 49.80 -1.04 -26.53
N GLU A 3 48.74 -1.06 -25.74
CA GLU A 3 48.52 -0.40 -24.47
C GLU A 3 48.82 -1.40 -23.33
N PRO A 4 49.44 -0.99 -22.21
CA PRO A 4 49.72 -1.90 -21.11
C PRO A 4 48.47 -2.12 -20.25
N VAL A 5 48.08 -3.38 -20.10
CA VAL A 5 47.00 -3.82 -19.22
C VAL A 5 47.46 -3.63 -17.76
N VAL A 6 46.84 -2.67 -17.08
CA VAL A 6 47.06 -2.38 -15.65
C VAL A 6 46.40 -3.49 -14.83
N SER A 7 47.19 -4.24 -14.06
CA SER A 7 46.70 -5.22 -13.09
C SER A 7 46.29 -4.50 -11.80
N GLU A 8 45.00 -4.41 -11.52
CA GLU A 8 44.47 -3.90 -10.25
C GLU A 8 44.79 -4.88 -9.10
N PRO A 9 45.26 -4.42 -7.93
CA PRO A 9 45.43 -5.27 -6.76
C PRO A 9 44.08 -5.51 -6.06
N ALA A 10 43.81 -6.78 -5.73
CA ALA A 10 42.59 -7.21 -5.03
C ALA A 10 42.36 -6.43 -3.71
N PRO A 11 41.10 -6.13 -3.35
CA PRO A 11 40.79 -5.38 -2.14
C PRO A 11 41.14 -6.22 -0.90
N LYS A 12 41.97 -5.66 -0.02
CA LYS A 12 42.30 -6.26 1.27
C LYS A 12 41.12 -6.09 2.22
N ALA A 13 40.50 -7.19 2.65
CA ALA A 13 39.48 -7.16 3.69
C ALA A 13 40.12 -6.73 5.02
N ILE A 14 39.69 -5.58 5.55
CA ILE A 14 40.01 -5.15 6.91
C ILE A 14 38.91 -5.74 7.79
N ILE A 15 39.23 -6.75 8.58
CA ILE A 15 38.32 -7.30 9.58
C ILE A 15 38.66 -6.60 10.90
N GLU A 16 37.71 -5.83 11.41
CA GLU A 16 37.76 -5.19 12.72
C GLU A 16 37.18 -6.15 13.75
N GLU A 17 37.96 -6.48 14.79
CA GLU A 17 37.55 -7.37 15.87
C GLU A 17 36.76 -6.57 16.91
N ILE A 18 35.47 -6.88 17.05
CA ILE A 18 34.59 -6.23 18.04
C ILE A 18 34.75 -7.01 19.36
N ASP A 19 35.17 -6.32 20.41
CA ASP A 19 35.27 -6.87 21.77
C ASP A 19 33.87 -7.17 22.33
N SER A 20 33.48 -8.45 22.28
CA SER A 20 32.22 -8.95 22.83
C SER A 20 32.29 -9.03 24.35
N SER A 21 32.11 -7.87 25.00
CA SER A 21 31.73 -7.80 26.41
C SER A 21 30.21 -8.06 26.52
N ASP A 22 29.89 -9.26 27.00
CA ASP A 22 28.57 -9.82 27.29
C ASP A 22 27.69 -8.89 28.15
N ASP A 23 26.55 -8.45 27.61
CA ASP A 23 25.35 -8.09 28.40
C ASP A 23 24.11 -8.55 27.64
N GLU A 24 23.30 -9.30 28.37
CA GLU A 24 22.19 -10.13 27.91
C GLU A 24 21.08 -9.29 27.29
N GLY A 25 20.79 -9.52 26.00
CA GLY A 25 19.64 -8.91 25.37
C GLY A 25 19.63 -8.97 23.86
N ASP A 26 20.09 -10.08 23.27
CA ASP A 26 19.97 -10.32 21.84
C ASP A 26 18.50 -10.56 21.46
N HIS A 27 17.72 -9.49 21.40
CA HIS A 27 16.54 -9.41 20.58
C HIS A 27 16.92 -8.64 19.32
N LEU A 28 17.75 -9.25 18.47
CA LEU A 28 17.66 -9.02 17.04
C LEU A 28 16.16 -9.09 16.68
N PRO A 29 15.54 -8.00 16.17
CA PRO A 29 14.18 -8.12 15.66
C PRO A 29 14.25 -9.18 14.58
N ALA A 30 13.63 -10.34 14.85
CA ALA A 30 13.51 -11.43 13.91
C ALA A 30 13.13 -10.79 12.58
N ALA A 31 14.02 -10.88 11.59
CA ALA A 31 13.90 -10.22 10.29
C ALA A 31 12.42 -10.24 9.94
N ALA A 32 11.80 -9.05 9.94
CA ALA A 32 10.36 -8.93 9.80
C ALA A 32 10.03 -9.82 8.62
N LYS A 33 9.38 -10.95 8.89
CA LYS A 33 8.95 -11.84 7.82
C LYS A 33 8.07 -10.89 7.03
N PHE A 34 8.55 -10.45 5.88
CA PHE A 34 7.69 -9.90 4.87
C PHE A 34 6.70 -11.03 4.71
N THR A 35 5.54 -10.87 5.35
CA THR A 35 4.40 -11.71 5.12
C THR A 35 4.20 -11.49 3.64
N ASP A 36 4.72 -12.44 2.87
CA ASP A 36 4.39 -12.53 1.47
C ASP A 36 2.89 -12.71 1.54
N ASP A 37 2.15 -11.66 1.20
CA ASP A 37 0.70 -11.68 1.02
C ASP A 37 0.41 -12.53 -0.23
N GLU A 38 0.92 -13.78 -0.23
CA GLU A 38 0.69 -14.86 -1.20
C GLU A 38 -0.71 -15.44 -1.05
N ASP A 39 -1.55 -14.88 -0.18
CA ASP A 39 -3.01 -14.98 -0.32
C ASP A 39 -3.49 -14.01 -1.43
N SER A 40 -2.79 -14.03 -2.55
CA SER A 40 -3.26 -13.46 -3.80
C SER A 40 -4.57 -14.18 -4.14
N ASP A 41 -5.66 -13.41 -4.24
CA ASP A 41 -7.06 -13.78 -4.56
C ASP A 41 -7.20 -14.51 -5.95
N ASP A 42 -6.12 -15.08 -6.49
CA ASP A 42 -6.00 -15.76 -7.79
C ASP A 42 -6.26 -17.28 -7.72
N ASP A 43 -6.73 -17.81 -6.58
CA ASP A 43 -7.36 -19.14 -6.57
C ASP A 43 -8.77 -19.02 -7.20
N PRO A 44 -9.00 -19.58 -8.39
CA PRO A 44 -10.29 -19.50 -9.08
C PRO A 44 -11.44 -20.18 -8.28
N THR A 45 -11.11 -21.03 -7.31
CA THR A 45 -12.08 -21.68 -6.42
C THR A 45 -12.50 -20.80 -5.24
N LEU A 46 -11.69 -19.81 -4.87
CA LEU A 46 -11.97 -18.82 -3.81
C LEU A 46 -12.64 -17.55 -4.33
N VAL A 47 -12.97 -17.49 -5.63
CA VAL A 47 -13.61 -16.32 -6.26
C VAL A 47 -14.93 -16.00 -5.59
N GLN A 48 -14.91 -14.96 -4.76
CA GLN A 48 -16.11 -14.33 -4.22
C GLN A 48 -16.81 -13.57 -5.35
N ARG A 49 -17.73 -14.25 -6.05
CA ARG A 49 -18.45 -13.69 -7.21
C ARG A 49 -19.24 -12.40 -6.90
N ASN A 50 -19.58 -12.17 -5.63
CA ASN A 50 -20.36 -11.03 -5.18
C ASN A 50 -19.51 -9.90 -4.57
N LYS A 51 -18.19 -9.89 -4.77
CA LYS A 51 -17.32 -8.83 -4.23
C LYS A 51 -17.75 -7.46 -4.78
N PRO A 52 -17.93 -6.43 -3.93
CA PRO A 52 -18.35 -5.12 -4.39
C PRO A 52 -17.30 -4.55 -5.36
N LYS A 53 -17.77 -3.91 -6.43
CA LYS A 53 -16.90 -3.24 -7.40
C LYS A 53 -16.54 -1.83 -6.91
N PRO A 54 -15.35 -1.31 -7.26
CA PRO A 54 -14.99 0.05 -6.91
C PRO A 54 -15.99 1.09 -7.44
N PRO A 55 -16.31 2.15 -6.67
CA PRO A 55 -17.19 3.21 -7.13
C PRO A 55 -16.55 3.99 -8.30
N VAL A 56 -17.38 4.39 -9.27
CA VAL A 56 -16.93 5.13 -10.47
C VAL A 56 -17.27 6.62 -10.35
N TYR A 57 -18.35 6.94 -9.62
CA TYR A 57 -18.86 8.29 -9.40
C TYR A 57 -18.74 8.70 -7.94
N VAL A 58 -18.64 10.01 -7.67
CA VAL A 58 -18.63 10.55 -6.30
C VAL A 58 -19.93 10.20 -5.57
N ARG A 59 -21.04 10.16 -6.31
CA ARG A 59 -22.33 9.70 -5.78
C ARG A 59 -22.28 8.25 -5.29
N ASP A 60 -21.64 7.35 -6.03
CA ASP A 60 -21.49 5.95 -5.63
C ASP A 60 -20.60 5.82 -4.41
N LEU A 61 -19.51 6.62 -4.36
CA LEU A 61 -18.64 6.68 -3.20
C LEU A 61 -19.41 7.10 -1.94
N ILE A 62 -20.29 8.10 -2.03
CA ILE A 62 -21.16 8.51 -0.93
C ILE A 62 -22.09 7.38 -0.49
N MET A 63 -22.65 6.61 -1.42
CA MET A 63 -23.46 5.45 -1.08
C MET A 63 -22.65 4.38 -0.35
N PHE A 64 -21.39 4.15 -0.74
CA PHE A 64 -20.49 3.20 -0.07
C PHE A 64 -20.12 3.65 1.34
N LEU A 65 -19.80 4.93 1.52
CA LEU A 65 -19.44 5.50 2.82
C LEU A 65 -20.60 5.53 3.82
N ARG A 66 -21.85 5.59 3.32
CA ARG A 66 -23.06 5.54 4.15
C ARG A 66 -23.54 4.15 4.52
N ASP A 67 -23.06 3.12 3.82
CA ASP A 67 -23.56 1.76 3.99
C ASP A 67 -23.01 1.16 5.30
N SER A 68 -23.68 1.43 6.44
CA SER A 68 -23.34 0.89 7.77
C SER A 68 -23.41 -0.63 7.85
N GLU A 69 -24.11 -1.25 6.92
CA GLU A 69 -24.39 -2.69 6.93
C GLU A 69 -23.32 -3.48 6.15
N SER A 70 -22.53 -2.81 5.31
CA SER A 70 -21.53 -3.46 4.45
C SER A 70 -20.13 -2.93 4.72
N TYR A 71 -19.41 -3.65 5.60
CA TYR A 71 -17.99 -3.39 5.86
C TYR A 71 -17.14 -3.38 4.58
N ASP A 72 -17.34 -4.35 3.68
CA ASP A 72 -16.57 -4.45 2.44
C ASP A 72 -16.74 -3.22 1.54
N LYS A 73 -17.96 -2.67 1.45
CA LYS A 73 -18.20 -1.44 0.69
C LYS A 73 -17.59 -0.23 1.37
N GLN A 74 -17.69 -0.10 2.70
CA GLN A 74 -17.03 1.00 3.40
C GLN A 74 -15.52 0.95 3.23
N LYS A 75 -14.91 -0.21 3.47
CA LYS A 75 -13.47 -0.44 3.29
C LYS A 75 -13.05 -0.08 1.87
N LEU A 76 -13.76 -0.59 0.86
CA LEU A 76 -13.46 -0.32 -0.55
C LEU A 76 -13.67 1.16 -0.90
N GLY A 77 -14.71 1.80 -0.36
CA GLY A 77 -15.01 3.21 -0.53
C GLY A 77 -13.88 4.09 0.00
N VAL A 78 -13.45 3.87 1.24
CA VAL A 78 -12.35 4.63 1.87
C VAL A 78 -11.03 4.43 1.11
N GLN A 79 -10.71 3.20 0.70
CA GLN A 79 -9.48 2.90 -0.04
C GLN A 79 -9.44 3.57 -1.41
N THR A 80 -10.58 3.62 -2.11
CA THR A 80 -10.65 4.17 -3.48
C THR A 80 -10.94 5.67 -3.55
N ALA A 81 -11.45 6.26 -2.47
CA ALA A 81 -11.84 7.67 -2.40
C ALA A 81 -10.75 8.64 -2.88
N PRO A 82 -9.47 8.57 -2.43
CA PRO A 82 -8.46 9.56 -2.80
C PRO A 82 -8.20 9.56 -4.31
N ALA A 83 -8.09 8.39 -4.93
CA ALA A 83 -7.85 8.26 -6.36
C ALA A 83 -9.06 8.77 -7.17
N LEU A 84 -10.27 8.41 -6.74
CA LEU A 84 -11.50 8.82 -7.41
C LEU A 84 -11.72 10.33 -7.34
N ILE A 85 -11.55 10.93 -6.15
CA ILE A 85 -11.72 12.37 -5.93
C ILE A 85 -10.73 13.17 -6.78
N ARG A 86 -9.44 12.81 -6.76
CA ARG A 86 -8.42 13.49 -7.59
C ARG A 86 -8.76 13.41 -9.08
N ARG A 87 -9.17 12.23 -9.56
CA ARG A 87 -9.55 12.03 -10.97
C ARG A 87 -10.78 12.85 -11.36
N LYS A 88 -11.76 13.00 -10.45
CA LYS A 88 -13.01 13.72 -10.69
C LYS A 88 -12.95 15.20 -10.32
N ALA A 89 -11.89 15.68 -9.67
CA ALA A 89 -11.75 17.06 -9.23
C ALA A 89 -11.87 18.07 -10.39
N ASN A 90 -11.32 17.72 -11.56
CA ASN A 90 -11.35 18.57 -12.75
C ASN A 90 -12.32 18.08 -13.84
N TYR A 91 -13.21 17.13 -13.50
CA TYR A 91 -14.11 16.51 -14.46
C TYR A 91 -15.58 16.70 -14.06
N GLY A 92 -16.30 17.46 -14.89
CA GLY A 92 -17.71 17.76 -14.63
C GLY A 92 -17.90 18.53 -13.33
N THR A 93 -19.01 18.26 -12.63
CA THR A 93 -19.38 18.94 -11.39
C THR A 93 -19.59 18.01 -10.21
N GLU A 94 -19.29 16.71 -10.32
CA GLU A 94 -19.61 15.73 -9.27
C GLU A 94 -18.95 16.08 -7.93
N VAL A 95 -17.64 16.35 -7.92
CA VAL A 95 -16.91 16.66 -6.68
C VAL A 95 -17.43 17.96 -6.07
N SER A 96 -17.63 19.01 -6.88
CA SER A 96 -18.13 20.29 -6.37
C SER A 96 -19.58 20.22 -5.90
N SER A 97 -20.43 19.45 -6.60
CA SER A 97 -21.86 19.30 -6.26
C SER A 97 -22.07 18.51 -4.96
N HIS A 98 -21.12 17.63 -4.60
CA HIS A 98 -21.21 16.77 -3.43
C HIS A 98 -20.13 17.05 -2.37
N ALA A 99 -19.40 18.17 -2.48
CA ALA A 99 -18.24 18.46 -1.64
C ALA A 99 -18.57 18.46 -0.15
N GLU A 100 -19.63 19.16 0.25
CA GLU A 100 -20.04 19.23 1.66
C GLU A 100 -20.44 17.87 2.22
N GLU A 101 -21.24 17.11 1.47
CA GLU A 101 -21.72 15.79 1.87
C GLU A 101 -20.57 14.79 2.01
N LEU A 102 -19.66 14.79 1.02
CA LEU A 102 -18.48 13.94 1.03
C LEU A 102 -17.54 14.31 2.20
N ALA A 103 -17.33 15.60 2.47
CA ALA A 103 -16.50 16.05 3.58
C ALA A 103 -17.07 15.62 4.94
N ARG A 104 -18.38 15.74 5.15
CA ARG A 104 -19.04 15.27 6.39
C ARG A 104 -18.82 13.78 6.61
N LEU A 105 -19.00 12.96 5.58
CA LEU A 105 -18.83 11.51 5.69
C LEU A 105 -17.38 11.09 5.97
N LEU A 106 -16.40 11.83 5.46
CA LEU A 106 -14.98 11.50 5.64
C LEU A 106 -14.40 12.01 6.95
N VAL A 107 -14.93 13.10 7.50
CA VAL A 107 -14.48 13.67 8.79
C VAL A 107 -15.12 12.96 9.97
N GLY A 108 -16.37 12.47 9.84
CA GLY A 108 -17.13 11.84 10.92
C GLY A 108 -18.01 12.83 11.66
#